data_AF-A0A2V5WZC6-F1
#
_entry.id   AF-A0A2V5WZC6-F1
#
_cell.length_a   1.000
_cell.length_b   1.000
_cell.length_c   1.000
_cell.angle_alpha   90.00
_cell.angle_beta   90.00
_cell.angle_gamma   90.00
#
_symmetry.space_group_name_H-M   'P 1'
#
loop_
_entity.id
_entity.type
_entity.pdbx_description
1 polymer ?
#
loop_
_entity_poly.entity_id
_entity_poly.type
_entity_poly.pdbx_seq_one_letter_code
_entity_poly.pdbx_strand_id
1 'polypeptide(L)'
;KLPQPDDVLGTDIQDRGDDKEAYRWNFLIENNRDADDYGPMISLAKAFSLSGSILDSQSQRLMDVDEWMRVFAMKSLSGDVDTYSQGYPHNLILYFRPEDGKALAFLWDMDFSWTRAVNASLYGGANIAKIISLPNNRRLFYAHLNDIITTTFNTSYMAPWTAHYASLVNQNYSGVLNYIGQRVNYVRSQFPAQVPFTITTNSGQDLTVDSTSITVAGTAWLNVRRIAIEGRPEPVQFNWPTLTSWQVNVPLILGTNRLNFLAYDVRGNLAASNSITVTSTAPGGGLDSDGDGMPDVWETANGLKPFFNDADFDYDGDGMSNLREYLAGTNPLDASSTLKIEATHFADGIHLTFKAVAGRSYTIQYRDAFSVGLWNKLTNAPPQAADHAVEIVDSLPASAGEERFYRLITPQLP
;
A
#
# COMPACT_ATOMS: atom_id res chain seq x y z
N LYS A 1 34.12 -29.80 -6.23
CA LYS A 1 34.99 -29.13 -7.22
C LYS A 1 36.39 -29.76 -7.18
N LEU A 2 36.85 -30.32 -8.30
CA LEU A 2 38.24 -30.74 -8.46
C LEU A 2 38.80 -30.04 -9.71
N PRO A 3 40.06 -29.59 -9.69
CA PRO A 3 41.01 -29.72 -8.57
C PRO A 3 40.84 -28.62 -7.51
N GLN A 4 41.19 -28.94 -6.26
CA GLN A 4 41.36 -28.00 -5.15
C GLN A 4 42.86 -27.82 -4.86
N PRO A 5 43.31 -26.66 -4.36
CA PRO A 5 42.48 -25.51 -3.95
C PRO A 5 41.98 -24.67 -5.15
N ASP A 6 40.75 -24.19 -5.02
CA ASP A 6 40.17 -23.17 -5.89
C ASP A 6 40.55 -21.79 -5.30
N ASP A 7 41.41 -21.03 -5.97
CA ASP A 7 41.96 -19.74 -5.49
C ASP A 7 41.04 -18.53 -5.79
N VAL A 8 39.75 -18.78 -6.07
CA VAL A 8 38.78 -17.71 -6.36
C VAL A 8 38.49 -16.88 -5.10
N LEU A 9 38.99 -15.65 -5.10
CA LEU A 9 38.68 -14.64 -4.08
C LEU A 9 37.30 -14.05 -4.34
N GLY A 10 36.26 -14.64 -3.74
CA GLY A 10 34.91 -14.08 -3.82
C GLY A 10 34.83 -12.66 -3.22
N THR A 11 33.98 -11.81 -3.80
CA THR A 11 33.72 -10.45 -3.31
C THR A 11 32.26 -10.24 -2.95
N ASP A 12 32.00 -9.39 -1.96
CA ASP A 12 30.67 -8.82 -1.79
C ASP A 12 30.37 -7.77 -2.87
N ILE A 13 29.10 -7.53 -3.13
CA ILE A 13 28.59 -6.36 -3.87
C ILE A 13 28.62 -5.18 -2.91
N GLN A 14 29.55 -4.26 -3.12
CA GLN A 14 29.78 -3.11 -2.24
C GLN A 14 30.42 -1.94 -2.99
N ASP A 15 30.25 -0.75 -2.45
CA ASP A 15 30.93 0.47 -2.90
C ASP A 15 32.46 0.27 -2.93
N ARG A 16 33.05 0.54 -4.09
CA ARG A 16 34.49 0.51 -4.35
C ARG A 16 34.97 1.82 -4.99
N GLY A 17 34.17 2.88 -4.90
CA GLY A 17 34.42 4.17 -5.52
C GLY A 17 33.80 4.31 -6.92
N ASP A 18 34.19 5.37 -7.62
CA ASP A 18 33.68 5.71 -8.96
C ASP A 18 34.54 5.15 -10.10
N ASP A 19 35.70 4.58 -9.79
CA ASP A 19 36.59 4.01 -10.78
C ASP A 19 36.13 2.61 -11.21
N LYS A 20 35.80 2.44 -12.49
CA LYS A 20 35.39 1.16 -13.08
C LYS A 20 36.44 0.05 -12.92
N GLU A 21 37.73 0.41 -12.84
CA GLU A 21 38.80 -0.57 -12.69
C GLU A 21 38.72 -1.33 -11.35
N ALA A 22 38.10 -0.72 -10.33
CA ALA A 22 37.86 -1.37 -9.04
C ALA A 22 36.80 -2.51 -9.12
N TYR A 23 36.00 -2.54 -10.19
CA TYR A 23 34.92 -3.51 -10.42
C TYR A 23 35.29 -4.56 -11.46
N ARG A 24 36.16 -4.21 -12.43
CA ARG A 24 36.45 -5.01 -13.62
C ARG A 24 36.78 -6.48 -13.37
N TRP A 25 37.60 -6.75 -12.36
CA TRP A 25 38.11 -8.10 -12.10
C TRP A 25 37.12 -8.99 -11.36
N ASN A 26 36.16 -8.40 -10.65
CA ASN A 26 35.22 -9.12 -9.82
C ASN A 26 33.82 -9.23 -10.43
N PHE A 27 33.46 -8.29 -11.31
CA PHE A 27 32.17 -8.24 -11.99
C PHE A 27 32.42 -8.23 -13.50
N LEU A 28 32.58 -9.42 -14.09
CA LEU A 28 32.89 -9.54 -15.51
C LEU A 28 31.66 -9.20 -16.36
N ILE A 29 31.86 -8.34 -17.37
CA ILE A 29 30.83 -8.07 -18.37
C ILE A 29 30.84 -9.22 -19.39
N GLU A 30 29.76 -9.99 -19.41
CA GLU A 30 29.58 -11.14 -20.31
C GLU A 30 28.89 -10.76 -21.63
N ASN A 31 28.11 -9.67 -21.65
CA ASN A 31 27.41 -9.19 -22.84
C ASN A 31 27.74 -7.73 -23.13
N ASN A 32 27.87 -7.37 -24.41
CA ASN A 32 28.25 -6.02 -24.86
C ASN A 32 29.56 -5.51 -24.20
N ARG A 33 30.54 -6.41 -24.07
CA ARG A 33 31.79 -6.18 -23.35
C ARG A 33 32.58 -4.98 -23.87
N ASP A 34 32.53 -4.74 -25.17
CA ASP A 34 33.27 -3.65 -25.83
C ASP A 34 32.80 -2.25 -25.39
N ALA A 35 31.57 -2.12 -24.88
CA ALA A 35 31.08 -0.86 -24.32
C ALA A 35 31.79 -0.49 -23.01
N ASP A 36 32.32 -1.49 -22.30
CA ASP A 36 33.08 -1.31 -21.07
C ASP A 36 32.36 -0.47 -19.99
N ASP A 37 31.04 -0.59 -19.95
CA ASP A 37 30.16 0.19 -19.08
C ASP A 37 29.89 -0.52 -17.77
N TYR A 38 30.50 0.00 -16.71
CA TYR A 38 30.32 -0.45 -15.33
C TYR A 38 29.34 0.43 -14.54
N GLY A 39 28.80 1.51 -15.13
CA GLY A 39 27.96 2.49 -14.46
C GLY A 39 26.77 1.90 -13.68
N PRO A 40 25.99 0.98 -14.27
CA PRO A 40 24.90 0.29 -13.57
C PRO A 40 25.39 -0.53 -12.37
N MET A 41 26.50 -1.26 -12.54
CA MET A 41 27.10 -2.07 -11.47
C MET A 41 27.64 -1.21 -10.33
N ILE A 42 28.34 -0.11 -10.64
CA ILE A 42 28.84 0.86 -9.65
C ILE A 42 27.66 1.41 -8.83
N SER A 43 26.59 1.83 -9.52
CA SER A 43 25.38 2.37 -8.87
C SER A 43 24.73 1.35 -7.92
N LEU A 44 24.57 0.10 -8.37
CA LEU A 44 24.04 -0.99 -7.57
C LEU A 44 24.92 -1.26 -6.34
N ALA A 45 26.24 -1.34 -6.54
CA ALA A 45 27.18 -1.65 -5.48
C ALA A 45 27.23 -0.55 -4.40
N LYS A 46 27.16 0.72 -4.82
CA LYS A 46 27.01 1.86 -3.92
C LYS A 46 25.75 1.74 -3.08
N ALA A 47 24.61 1.39 -3.70
CA ALA A 47 23.37 1.17 -2.97
C ALA A 47 23.50 0.05 -1.94
N PHE A 48 24.13 -1.07 -2.28
CA PHE A 48 24.36 -2.20 -1.37
C PHE A 48 25.18 -1.83 -0.12
N SER A 49 26.04 -0.82 -0.20
CA SER A 49 26.79 -0.31 0.97
C SER A 49 25.96 0.57 1.91
N LEU A 50 24.80 1.07 1.49
CA LEU A 50 23.94 1.93 2.30
C LEU A 50 23.24 1.17 3.44
N SER A 51 22.48 1.91 4.25
CA SER A 51 21.63 1.39 5.32
C SER A 51 20.35 2.23 5.46
N GLY A 52 19.38 1.70 6.24
CA GLY A 52 18.15 2.42 6.60
C GLY A 52 17.25 2.77 5.40
N SER A 53 16.55 3.90 5.51
CA SER A 53 15.61 4.37 4.48
C SER A 53 16.28 4.70 3.14
N ILE A 54 17.56 5.11 3.16
CA ILE A 54 18.30 5.39 1.94
C ILE A 54 18.61 4.08 1.20
N LEU A 55 19.01 3.01 1.91
CA LEU A 55 19.14 1.67 1.31
C LEU A 55 17.82 1.20 0.71
N ASP A 56 16.71 1.37 1.44
CA ASP A 56 15.39 0.95 0.95
C ASP A 56 15.05 1.66 -0.36
N SER A 57 15.02 3.00 -0.36
CA SER A 57 14.72 3.79 -1.56
C SER A 57 15.65 3.48 -2.75
N GLN A 58 16.96 3.32 -2.53
CA GLN A 58 17.89 3.00 -3.62
C GLN A 58 17.72 1.56 -4.13
N SER A 59 17.43 0.60 -3.24
CA SER A 59 17.14 -0.79 -3.65
C SER A 59 15.88 -0.87 -4.52
N GLN A 60 14.79 -0.17 -4.15
CA GLN A 60 13.57 -0.13 -4.95
C GLN A 60 13.79 0.51 -6.33
N ARG A 61 14.70 1.49 -6.41
CA ARG A 61 15.05 2.18 -7.66
C ARG A 61 15.90 1.30 -8.58
N LEU A 62 16.90 0.62 -8.03
CA LEU A 62 17.96 -0.04 -8.81
C LEU A 62 17.76 -1.54 -9.00
N MET A 63 16.85 -2.18 -8.26
CA MET A 63 16.65 -3.62 -8.29
C MET A 63 15.21 -3.98 -8.63
N ASP A 64 15.04 -5.12 -9.31
CA ASP A 64 13.78 -5.84 -9.23
C ASP A 64 13.73 -6.60 -7.91
N VAL A 65 13.36 -5.88 -6.85
CA VAL A 65 13.40 -6.42 -5.48
C VAL A 65 12.56 -7.69 -5.36
N ASP A 66 11.44 -7.81 -6.08
CA ASP A 66 10.59 -9.00 -6.03
C ASP A 66 11.31 -10.23 -6.55
N GLU A 67 11.91 -10.13 -7.75
CA GLU A 67 12.70 -11.20 -8.34
C GLU A 67 13.90 -11.56 -7.48
N TRP A 68 14.61 -10.58 -6.93
CA TRP A 68 15.71 -10.85 -5.99
C TRP A 68 15.23 -11.60 -4.76
N MET A 69 14.13 -11.17 -4.11
CA MET A 69 13.61 -11.87 -2.94
C MET A 69 13.23 -13.32 -3.27
N ARG A 70 12.69 -13.57 -4.47
CA ARG A 70 12.34 -14.92 -4.93
C ARG A 70 13.57 -15.78 -5.22
N VAL A 71 14.57 -15.22 -5.87
CA VAL A 71 15.85 -15.88 -6.19
C VAL A 71 16.57 -16.29 -4.91
N PHE A 72 16.69 -15.39 -3.93
CA PHE A 72 17.36 -15.71 -2.66
C PHE A 72 16.50 -16.62 -1.78
N ALA A 73 15.17 -16.60 -1.91
CA ALA A 73 14.31 -17.61 -1.28
C ALA A 73 14.61 -19.01 -1.84
N MET A 74 14.73 -19.16 -3.17
CA MET A 74 15.12 -20.44 -3.79
C MET A 74 16.52 -20.89 -3.36
N LYS A 75 17.51 -19.99 -3.33
CA LYS A 75 18.85 -20.28 -2.81
C LYS A 75 18.83 -20.77 -1.36
N SER A 76 17.99 -20.15 -0.52
CA SER A 76 17.80 -20.57 0.87
C SER A 76 17.33 -22.02 0.99
N LEU A 77 16.43 -22.41 0.10
CA LEU A 77 15.82 -23.73 0.08
C LEU A 77 16.75 -24.80 -0.48
N SER A 78 17.56 -24.46 -1.48
CA SER A 78 18.54 -25.39 -2.06
C SER A 78 19.69 -25.70 -1.11
N GLY A 79 19.97 -24.85 -0.11
CA GLY A 79 21.03 -25.10 0.86
C GLY A 79 22.42 -25.08 0.22
N ASP A 80 22.59 -24.22 -0.78
CA ASP A 80 23.82 -24.08 -1.56
C ASP A 80 24.89 -23.23 -0.83
N VAL A 81 26.16 -23.64 -0.93
CA VAL A 81 27.31 -22.97 -0.28
C VAL A 81 28.26 -22.23 -1.24
N ASP A 82 28.23 -22.51 -2.54
CA ASP A 82 29.21 -21.98 -3.52
C ASP A 82 28.62 -20.85 -4.35
N THR A 83 27.71 -20.07 -3.75
CA THR A 83 27.08 -18.93 -4.41
C THR A 83 26.90 -17.76 -3.45
N TYR A 84 26.81 -16.57 -4.03
CA TYR A 84 26.77 -15.28 -3.35
C TYR A 84 25.75 -15.25 -2.20
N SER A 85 26.16 -14.66 -1.07
CA SER A 85 25.47 -14.45 0.22
C SER A 85 25.53 -15.56 1.27
N GLN A 86 25.80 -16.81 0.88
CA GLN A 86 25.74 -17.96 1.80
C GLN A 86 26.88 -18.94 1.57
N GLY A 87 28.09 -18.57 1.97
CA GLY A 87 29.30 -19.40 1.85
C GLY A 87 30.37 -18.64 1.10
N TYR A 88 30.80 -19.14 -0.06
CA TYR A 88 31.80 -18.50 -0.90
C TYR A 88 31.14 -17.49 -1.87
N PRO A 89 31.49 -16.20 -1.81
CA PRO A 89 30.73 -15.15 -2.48
C PRO A 89 31.11 -15.00 -3.97
N HIS A 90 30.59 -15.90 -4.81
CA HIS A 90 30.68 -15.86 -6.28
C HIS A 90 29.41 -16.46 -6.92
N ASN A 91 29.42 -16.84 -8.20
CA ASN A 91 28.32 -17.56 -8.86
C ASN A 91 26.93 -16.86 -8.79
N LEU A 92 26.92 -15.57 -9.12
CA LEU A 92 25.71 -14.79 -9.33
C LEU A 92 25.83 -14.04 -10.66
N ILE A 93 24.84 -14.19 -11.53
CA ILE A 93 24.75 -13.40 -12.77
C ILE A 93 23.82 -12.22 -12.51
N LEU A 94 24.28 -11.03 -12.89
CA LEU A 94 23.49 -9.80 -12.84
C LEU A 94 23.14 -9.36 -14.25
N TYR A 95 21.88 -8.97 -14.44
CA TYR A 95 21.39 -8.42 -15.71
C TYR A 95 20.68 -7.10 -15.45
N PHE A 96 21.12 -6.03 -16.10
CA PHE A 96 20.49 -4.73 -16.01
C PHE A 96 19.49 -4.58 -17.16
N ARG A 97 18.20 -4.51 -16.82
CA ARG A 97 17.11 -4.42 -17.81
C ARG A 97 17.19 -3.12 -18.61
N PRO A 98 17.15 -3.16 -19.95
CA PRO A 98 17.14 -1.95 -20.77
C PRO A 98 15.92 -1.04 -20.54
N GLU A 99 14.77 -1.61 -20.15
CA GLU A 99 13.50 -0.88 -20.06
C GLU A 99 13.45 0.09 -18.87
N ASP A 100 14.05 -0.28 -17.74
CA ASP A 100 13.99 0.48 -16.49
C ASP A 100 15.32 0.57 -15.73
N GLY A 101 16.39 -0.02 -16.27
CA GLY A 101 17.73 -0.03 -15.67
C GLY A 101 17.85 -0.92 -14.41
N LYS A 102 16.81 -1.67 -14.05
CA LYS A 102 16.82 -2.47 -12.81
C LYS A 102 17.68 -3.72 -12.96
N ALA A 103 18.46 -4.01 -11.92
CA ALA A 103 19.24 -5.23 -11.80
C ALA A 103 18.33 -6.42 -11.47
N LEU A 104 18.45 -7.48 -12.26
CA LEU A 104 17.98 -8.84 -11.96
C LEU A 104 19.15 -9.68 -11.45
N ALA A 105 18.84 -10.68 -10.62
CA ALA A 105 19.78 -11.65 -10.11
C ALA A 105 19.41 -13.04 -10.64
N PHE A 106 20.40 -13.78 -11.17
CA PHE A 106 20.24 -15.15 -11.59
C PHE A 106 21.27 -16.03 -10.87
N LEU A 107 20.79 -17.12 -10.29
CA LEU A 107 21.68 -18.11 -9.68
C LEU A 107 22.42 -18.85 -10.79
N TRP A 108 23.70 -19.09 -10.55
CA TRP A 108 24.59 -19.81 -11.45
C TRP A 108 25.33 -20.89 -10.66
N ASP A 109 25.76 -21.97 -11.33
CA ASP A 109 26.66 -22.97 -10.75
C ASP A 109 26.21 -23.47 -9.36
N MET A 110 24.95 -23.92 -9.29
CA MET A 110 24.30 -24.40 -8.06
C MET A 110 24.49 -25.90 -7.81
N ASP A 111 25.51 -26.51 -8.40
CA ASP A 111 25.76 -27.94 -8.28
C ASP A 111 26.21 -28.35 -6.86
N PHE A 112 26.70 -27.40 -6.05
CA PHE A 112 27.05 -27.62 -4.64
C PHE A 112 25.88 -27.39 -3.66
N SER A 113 24.67 -27.77 -4.08
CA SER A 113 23.43 -27.72 -3.31
C SER A 113 23.31 -28.82 -2.24
N TRP A 114 22.36 -28.62 -1.32
CA TRP A 114 21.97 -29.54 -0.23
C TRP A 114 23.10 -29.85 0.77
N THR A 115 24.07 -28.95 0.91
CA THR A 115 25.28 -29.14 1.70
C THR A 115 25.29 -28.32 2.99
N ARG A 116 24.52 -27.22 3.04
CA ARG A 116 24.30 -26.46 4.28
C ARG A 116 23.46 -27.24 5.27
N ALA A 117 23.72 -27.07 6.57
CA ALA A 117 22.85 -27.59 7.61
C ALA A 117 21.38 -27.17 7.38
N VAL A 118 20.44 -28.09 7.61
CA VAL A 118 18.99 -27.87 7.38
C VAL A 118 18.44 -26.67 8.14
N ASN A 119 19.08 -26.29 9.24
CA ASN A 119 18.74 -25.16 10.12
C ASN A 119 19.66 -23.93 9.93
N ALA A 120 20.45 -23.87 8.87
CA ALA A 120 21.27 -22.70 8.57
C ALA A 120 20.41 -21.46 8.29
N SER A 121 20.98 -20.26 8.52
CA SER A 121 20.35 -18.96 8.23
C SER A 121 19.64 -18.96 6.87
N LEU A 122 18.44 -18.36 6.81
CA LEU A 122 17.64 -18.32 5.58
C LEU A 122 18.19 -17.37 4.53
N TYR A 123 18.87 -16.29 4.91
CA TYR A 123 19.37 -15.27 3.97
C TYR A 123 20.86 -14.99 4.12
N GLY A 124 21.56 -15.72 5.01
CA GLY A 124 23.01 -15.67 5.10
C GLY A 124 23.53 -14.36 5.67
N GLY A 125 24.58 -13.82 5.02
CA GLY A 125 25.23 -12.56 5.38
C GLY A 125 25.41 -11.66 4.15
N ALA A 126 26.54 -10.95 4.10
CA ALA A 126 26.85 -9.97 3.05
C ALA A 126 25.85 -8.79 2.99
N ASN A 127 26.06 -7.86 2.05
CA ASN A 127 25.21 -6.68 1.91
C ASN A 127 23.77 -7.00 1.51
N ILE A 128 23.52 -8.10 0.80
CA ILE A 128 22.16 -8.54 0.48
C ILE A 128 21.32 -8.87 1.72
N ALA A 129 21.94 -9.33 2.81
CA ALA A 129 21.20 -9.57 4.06
C ALA A 129 20.60 -8.28 4.63
N LYS A 130 21.25 -7.11 4.44
CA LYS A 130 20.67 -5.81 4.83
C LYS A 130 19.42 -5.49 4.03
N ILE A 131 19.45 -5.78 2.73
CA ILE A 131 18.33 -5.53 1.80
C ILE A 131 17.17 -6.48 2.09
N ILE A 132 17.44 -7.77 2.29
CA ILE A 132 16.42 -8.76 2.70
C ILE A 132 15.82 -8.40 4.07
N SER A 133 16.60 -7.79 4.96
CA SER A 133 16.15 -7.41 6.31
C SER A 133 15.27 -6.16 6.34
N LEU A 134 15.20 -5.38 5.26
CA LEU A 134 14.27 -4.25 5.17
C LEU A 134 12.83 -4.74 5.30
N PRO A 135 11.92 -4.06 6.04
CA PRO A 135 10.63 -4.64 6.44
C PRO A 135 9.79 -5.19 5.28
N ASN A 136 9.60 -4.39 4.21
CA ASN A 136 8.84 -4.79 3.02
C ASN A 136 9.50 -5.96 2.29
N ASN A 137 10.82 -5.92 2.13
CA ASN A 137 11.59 -6.95 1.43
C ASN A 137 11.61 -8.25 2.23
N ARG A 138 11.72 -8.17 3.56
CA ARG A 138 11.66 -9.32 4.46
C ARG A 138 10.31 -10.00 4.35
N ARG A 139 9.22 -9.24 4.36
CA ARG A 139 7.87 -9.76 4.15
C ARG A 139 7.75 -10.48 2.80
N LEU A 140 8.35 -9.91 1.75
CA LEU A 140 8.32 -10.46 0.40
C LEU A 140 9.15 -11.75 0.29
N PHE A 141 10.34 -11.79 0.87
CA PHE A 141 11.19 -12.97 0.96
C PHE A 141 10.49 -14.14 1.64
N TYR A 142 9.84 -13.90 2.78
CA TYR A 142 9.06 -14.94 3.47
C TYR A 142 7.78 -15.33 2.70
N ALA A 143 7.18 -14.41 1.94
CA ALA A 143 6.07 -14.73 1.03
C ALA A 143 6.51 -15.73 -0.04
N HIS A 144 7.65 -15.47 -0.68
CA HIS A 144 8.24 -16.36 -1.70
C HIS A 144 8.64 -17.71 -1.11
N LEU A 145 9.24 -17.74 0.09
CA LEU A 145 9.51 -19.01 0.78
C LEU A 145 8.22 -19.80 0.99
N ASN A 146 7.15 -19.16 1.49
CA ASN A 146 5.86 -19.81 1.71
C ASN A 146 5.25 -20.32 0.40
N ASP A 147 5.30 -19.55 -0.68
CA ASP A 147 4.81 -19.95 -2.00
C ASP A 147 5.59 -21.17 -2.54
N ILE A 148 6.92 -21.06 -2.62
CA ILE A 148 7.78 -22.09 -3.21
C ILE A 148 7.64 -23.42 -2.45
N ILE A 149 7.70 -23.42 -1.12
CA ILE A 149 7.58 -24.68 -0.34
C ILE A 149 6.17 -25.27 -0.37
N THR A 150 5.15 -24.46 -0.64
CA THR A 150 3.78 -24.94 -0.76
C THR A 150 3.49 -25.52 -2.15
N THR A 151 4.17 -25.02 -3.19
CA THR A 151 3.84 -25.35 -4.58
C THR A 151 4.85 -26.27 -5.25
N THR A 152 6.14 -25.96 -5.18
CA THR A 152 7.15 -26.47 -6.12
C THR A 152 8.45 -26.97 -5.47
N PHE A 153 8.63 -26.77 -4.17
CA PHE A 153 9.81 -27.24 -3.43
C PHE A 153 9.41 -27.91 -2.12
N ASN A 154 8.76 -29.07 -2.23
CA ASN A 154 8.44 -29.95 -1.12
C ASN A 154 8.59 -31.42 -1.53
N THR A 155 8.55 -32.34 -0.56
CA THR A 155 8.77 -33.76 -0.83
C THR A 155 7.75 -34.36 -1.78
N SER A 156 6.50 -33.91 -1.74
CA SER A 156 5.46 -34.39 -2.65
C SER A 156 5.74 -33.98 -4.10
N TYR A 157 6.09 -32.72 -4.34
CA TYR A 157 6.43 -32.22 -5.67
C TYR A 157 7.76 -32.79 -6.19
N MET A 158 8.76 -32.94 -5.32
CA MET A 158 10.13 -33.31 -5.72
C MET A 158 10.34 -34.82 -5.88
N ALA A 159 9.50 -35.67 -5.28
CA ALA A 159 9.66 -37.12 -5.33
C ALA A 159 9.65 -37.71 -6.77
N PRO A 160 8.76 -37.30 -7.69
CA PRO A 160 8.82 -37.77 -9.08
C PRO A 160 10.13 -37.40 -9.79
N TRP A 161 10.65 -36.19 -9.54
CA TRP A 161 11.90 -35.72 -10.15
C TRP A 161 13.12 -36.47 -9.64
N THR A 162 13.23 -36.66 -8.32
CA THR A 162 14.34 -37.42 -7.74
C THR A 162 14.33 -38.88 -8.19
N ALA A 163 13.15 -39.50 -8.31
CA ALA A 163 13.00 -40.85 -8.86
C ALA A 163 13.38 -40.94 -10.35
N HIS A 164 12.96 -39.95 -11.14
CA HIS A 164 13.30 -39.88 -12.57
C HIS A 164 14.80 -39.76 -12.81
N TYR A 165 15.47 -38.82 -12.14
CA TYR A 165 16.92 -38.69 -12.30
C TYR A 165 17.68 -39.88 -11.72
N ALA A 166 17.20 -40.46 -10.60
CA ALA A 166 17.79 -41.67 -10.03
C ALA A 166 17.83 -42.82 -11.04
N SER A 167 16.75 -43.03 -11.80
CA SER A 167 16.69 -44.08 -12.82
C SER A 167 17.52 -43.74 -14.06
N LEU A 168 17.56 -42.47 -14.47
CA LEU A 168 18.30 -42.03 -15.65
C LEU A 168 19.81 -42.20 -15.50
N VAL A 169 20.37 -41.83 -14.34
CA VAL A 169 21.83 -41.84 -14.11
C VAL A 169 22.30 -42.97 -13.18
N ASN A 170 21.38 -43.84 -12.74
CA ASN A 170 21.65 -44.93 -11.79
C ASN A 170 22.32 -44.45 -10.49
N GLN A 171 21.77 -43.40 -9.88
CA GLN A 171 22.23 -42.81 -8.62
C GLN A 171 21.12 -42.74 -7.57
N ASN A 172 21.47 -42.60 -6.29
CA ASN A 172 20.51 -42.50 -5.19
C ASN A 172 20.33 -41.05 -4.72
N TYR A 173 19.15 -40.48 -4.95
CA TYR A 173 18.78 -39.13 -4.51
C TYR A 173 17.86 -39.09 -3.28
N SER A 174 17.71 -40.19 -2.53
CA SER A 174 16.86 -40.21 -1.33
C SER A 174 17.33 -39.24 -0.25
N GLY A 175 18.66 -39.03 -0.14
CA GLY A 175 19.26 -38.04 0.76
C GLY A 175 18.83 -36.61 0.43
N VAL A 176 18.75 -36.26 -0.85
CA VAL A 176 18.27 -34.95 -1.33
C VAL A 176 16.80 -34.76 -0.98
N LEU A 177 15.96 -35.78 -1.22
CA LEU A 177 14.54 -35.70 -0.88
C LEU A 177 14.32 -35.54 0.64
N ASN A 178 15.10 -36.24 1.46
CA ASN A 178 15.08 -36.09 2.91
C ASN A 178 15.53 -34.68 3.35
N TYR A 179 16.61 -34.16 2.75
CA TYR A 179 17.07 -32.79 2.98
C TYR A 179 15.96 -31.77 2.73
N ILE A 180 15.29 -31.87 1.57
CA ILE A 180 14.20 -30.97 1.18
C ILE A 180 13.09 -30.99 2.24
N GLY A 181 12.65 -32.18 2.68
CA GLY A 181 11.63 -32.29 3.73
C GLY A 181 12.03 -31.64 5.05
N GLN A 182 13.27 -31.88 5.50
CA GLN A 182 13.79 -31.28 6.74
C GLN A 182 13.96 -29.76 6.62
N ARG A 183 14.45 -29.26 5.48
CA ARG A 183 14.63 -27.83 5.22
C ARG A 183 13.29 -27.10 5.16
N VAL A 184 12.28 -27.68 4.50
CA VAL A 184 10.90 -27.13 4.47
C VAL A 184 10.32 -27.03 5.89
N ASN A 185 10.51 -28.06 6.72
CA ASN A 185 10.04 -28.03 8.12
C ASN A 185 10.74 -26.93 8.94
N TYR A 186 12.06 -26.76 8.75
CA TYR A 186 12.79 -25.66 9.38
C TYR A 186 12.28 -24.29 8.90
N VAL A 187 12.08 -24.08 7.60
CA VAL A 187 11.57 -22.81 7.07
C VAL A 187 10.20 -22.48 7.66
N ARG A 188 9.29 -23.46 7.71
CA ARG A 188 7.97 -23.30 8.33
C ARG A 188 8.05 -22.94 9.81
N SER A 189 9.06 -23.44 10.54
CA SER A 189 9.25 -23.08 11.95
C SER A 189 9.75 -21.65 12.16
N GLN A 190 10.24 -20.99 11.10
CA GLN A 190 10.61 -19.57 11.12
C GLN A 190 9.44 -18.64 10.78
N PHE A 191 8.27 -19.17 10.44
CA PHE A 191 7.09 -18.36 10.13
C PHE A 191 6.39 -17.90 11.42
N PRO A 192 5.75 -16.72 11.40
CA PRO A 192 4.89 -16.31 12.50
C PRO A 192 3.65 -17.21 12.56
N ALA A 193 2.89 -17.10 13.66
CA ALA A 193 1.57 -17.70 13.74
C ALA A 193 0.69 -17.19 12.58
N GLN A 194 -0.10 -18.09 12.00
CA GLN A 194 -0.99 -17.74 10.91
C GLN A 194 -2.06 -16.75 11.39
N VAL A 195 -2.29 -15.69 10.63
CA VAL A 195 -3.27 -14.64 10.92
C VAL A 195 -4.28 -14.49 9.78
N PRO A 196 -5.53 -14.12 10.07
CA PRO A 196 -6.50 -13.76 9.04
C PRO A 196 -6.14 -12.43 8.37
N PHE A 197 -6.83 -12.13 7.26
CA PHE A 197 -6.83 -10.77 6.69
C PHE A 197 -7.82 -9.90 7.45
N THR A 198 -7.32 -8.94 8.23
CA THR A 198 -8.15 -8.07 9.09
C THR A 198 -7.68 -6.64 9.09
N ILE A 199 -8.60 -5.72 9.38
CA ILE A 199 -8.28 -4.33 9.73
C ILE A 199 -8.19 -4.24 11.26
N THR A 200 -7.10 -3.65 11.76
CA THR A 200 -6.86 -3.45 13.20
C THR A 200 -7.01 -2.00 13.63
N THR A 201 -6.99 -1.04 12.69
CA THR A 201 -7.33 0.36 12.99
C THR A 201 -8.71 0.42 13.64
N ASN A 202 -8.79 1.07 14.79
CA ASN A 202 -10.01 1.17 15.61
C ASN A 202 -10.71 -0.19 15.85
N SER A 203 -9.94 -1.27 16.02
CA SER A 203 -10.47 -2.63 16.17
C SER A 203 -11.39 -3.08 15.01
N GLY A 204 -11.16 -2.53 13.81
CA GLY A 204 -11.97 -2.77 12.63
C GLY A 204 -13.34 -2.08 12.65
N GLN A 205 -13.60 -1.19 13.61
CA GLN A 205 -14.84 -0.43 13.71
C GLN A 205 -14.74 0.90 12.97
N ASP A 206 -15.87 1.36 12.44
CA ASP A 206 -15.98 2.67 11.80
C ASP A 206 -15.56 3.80 12.75
N LEU A 207 -15.04 4.89 12.18
CA LEU A 207 -14.56 6.03 12.96
C LEU A 207 -14.74 7.37 12.26
N THR A 208 -14.68 8.43 13.05
CA THR A 208 -14.67 9.82 12.56
C THR A 208 -13.31 10.44 12.82
N VAL A 209 -12.78 11.20 11.87
CA VAL A 209 -11.49 11.91 11.96
C VAL A 209 -11.61 13.33 11.44
N ASP A 210 -10.80 14.24 11.99
CA ASP A 210 -10.68 15.61 11.50
C ASP A 210 -9.39 15.78 10.68
N SER A 211 -9.29 15.00 9.61
CA SER A 211 -8.10 14.96 8.74
C SER A 211 -8.44 14.54 7.31
N THR A 212 -7.65 15.01 6.35
CA THR A 212 -7.76 14.67 4.92
C THR A 212 -7.03 13.37 4.55
N SER A 213 -6.51 12.65 5.54
CA SER A 213 -5.93 11.32 5.37
C SER A 213 -5.97 10.52 6.68
N ILE A 214 -5.84 9.20 6.57
CA ILE A 214 -5.73 8.29 7.71
C ILE A 214 -4.73 7.17 7.41
N THR A 215 -4.00 6.72 8.43
CA THR A 215 -3.26 5.46 8.36
C THR A 215 -4.18 4.30 8.75
N VAL A 216 -4.50 3.45 7.79
CA VAL A 216 -5.20 2.18 8.03
C VAL A 216 -4.17 1.07 8.18
N ALA A 217 -4.30 0.27 9.22
CA ALA A 217 -3.43 -0.86 9.52
C ALA A 217 -4.24 -2.13 9.74
N GLY A 218 -3.59 -3.26 9.54
CA GLY A 218 -4.22 -4.56 9.67
C GLY A 218 -3.24 -5.72 9.68
N THR A 219 -3.78 -6.93 9.59
CA THR A 219 -2.99 -8.16 9.47
C THR A 219 -3.31 -8.94 8.20
N ALA A 220 -2.37 -9.73 7.72
CA ALA A 220 -2.52 -10.63 6.59
C ALA A 220 -1.49 -11.77 6.65
N TRP A 221 -1.90 -12.98 6.24
CA TRP A 221 -0.98 -14.10 6.09
C TRP A 221 -0.03 -13.93 4.90
N LEU A 222 1.09 -14.67 4.91
CA LEU A 222 2.17 -14.63 3.94
C LEU A 222 1.73 -14.87 2.48
N ASN A 223 0.59 -15.53 2.26
CA ASN A 223 0.02 -15.77 0.93
C ASN A 223 -0.54 -14.50 0.26
N VAL A 224 -0.88 -13.46 1.04
CA VAL A 224 -1.33 -12.17 0.47
C VAL A 224 -0.13 -11.48 -0.17
N ARG A 225 -0.19 -11.26 -1.48
CA ARG A 225 0.86 -10.64 -2.31
C ARG A 225 0.60 -9.17 -2.60
N ARG A 226 -0.68 -8.80 -2.78
CA ARG A 226 -1.11 -7.44 -3.12
C ARG A 226 -2.38 -7.11 -2.35
N ILE A 227 -2.47 -5.89 -1.83
CA ILE A 227 -3.70 -5.33 -1.29
C ILE A 227 -4.08 -4.14 -2.19
N ALA A 228 -5.36 -4.02 -2.52
CA ALA A 228 -5.92 -2.88 -3.24
C ALA A 228 -7.09 -2.29 -2.46
N ILE A 229 -7.42 -1.03 -2.72
CA ILE A 229 -8.65 -0.40 -2.23
C ILE A 229 -9.59 -0.26 -3.43
N GLU A 230 -10.78 -0.83 -3.33
CA GLU A 230 -11.76 -0.81 -4.42
C GLU A 230 -12.20 0.62 -4.74
N GLY A 231 -12.39 0.91 -6.04
CA GLY A 231 -12.96 2.18 -6.50
C GLY A 231 -12.02 3.40 -6.41
N ARG A 232 -10.73 3.20 -6.15
CA ARG A 232 -9.76 4.29 -6.03
C ARG A 232 -8.71 4.26 -7.14
N PRO A 233 -8.61 5.32 -7.97
CA PRO A 233 -7.60 5.41 -9.02
C PRO A 233 -6.20 5.77 -8.49
N GLU A 234 -6.10 6.40 -7.31
CA GLU A 234 -4.82 6.86 -6.78
C GLU A 234 -3.90 5.72 -6.29
N PRO A 235 -2.59 5.77 -6.60
CA PRO A 235 -1.64 4.78 -6.12
C PRO A 235 -1.38 4.96 -4.62
N VAL A 236 -1.72 3.95 -3.82
CA VAL A 236 -1.40 3.90 -2.39
C VAL A 236 -0.28 2.90 -2.11
N GLN A 237 0.70 3.31 -1.29
CA GLN A 237 1.83 2.46 -0.93
C GLN A 237 1.55 1.72 0.38
N PHE A 238 1.46 0.40 0.30
CA PHE A 238 1.42 -0.47 1.47
C PHE A 238 2.82 -0.68 2.04
N ASN A 239 2.92 -0.57 3.35
CA ASN A 239 4.11 -0.90 4.13
C ASN A 239 3.82 -2.09 5.04
N TRP A 240 4.82 -2.93 5.27
CA TRP A 240 4.75 -4.13 6.08
C TRP A 240 5.75 -4.04 7.24
N PRO A 241 5.37 -3.42 8.38
CA PRO A 241 6.27 -3.29 9.53
C PRO A 241 6.72 -4.64 10.10
N THR A 242 5.92 -5.70 9.90
CA THR A 242 6.22 -7.07 10.33
C THR A 242 5.89 -8.07 9.21
N LEU A 243 6.13 -9.36 9.46
CA LEU A 243 5.77 -10.43 8.53
C LEU A 243 4.25 -10.59 8.32
N THR A 244 3.42 -10.00 9.19
CA THR A 244 1.97 -10.17 9.14
C THR A 244 1.20 -8.87 9.23
N SER A 245 1.83 -7.76 9.66
CA SER A 245 1.18 -6.46 9.79
C SER A 245 1.37 -5.64 8.52
N TRP A 246 0.30 -5.05 8.01
CA TRP A 246 0.33 -4.06 6.93
C TRP A 246 -0.19 -2.71 7.42
N GLN A 247 0.24 -1.65 6.77
CA GLN A 247 -0.28 -0.29 6.95
C GLN A 247 -0.27 0.46 5.63
N VAL A 248 -1.19 1.40 5.47
CA VAL A 248 -1.29 2.27 4.29
C VAL A 248 -1.85 3.62 4.72
N ASN A 249 -1.30 4.69 4.19
CA ASN A 249 -1.89 6.02 4.32
C ASN A 249 -2.90 6.20 3.18
N VAL A 250 -4.14 6.50 3.53
CA VAL A 250 -5.25 6.64 2.59
C VAL A 250 -5.72 8.09 2.63
N PRO A 251 -5.66 8.83 1.50
CA PRO A 251 -6.33 10.12 1.37
C PRO A 251 -7.84 9.98 1.59
N LEU A 252 -8.44 10.91 2.32
CA LEU A 252 -9.88 10.94 2.59
C LEU A 252 -10.51 12.13 1.88
N ILE A 253 -11.74 11.98 1.42
CA ILE A 253 -12.59 13.09 1.01
C ILE A 253 -13.48 13.54 2.17
N LEU A 254 -14.04 14.75 2.11
CA LEU A 254 -14.99 15.23 3.11
C LEU A 254 -16.19 14.27 3.25
N GLY A 255 -16.46 13.84 4.48
CA GLY A 255 -17.52 12.91 4.82
C GLY A 255 -17.16 11.43 4.76
N THR A 256 -18.15 10.61 4.39
CA THR A 256 -18.05 9.15 4.45
C THR A 256 -17.12 8.60 3.37
N ASN A 257 -16.04 7.95 3.81
CA ASN A 257 -15.14 7.19 2.96
C ASN A 257 -15.32 5.69 3.26
N ARG A 258 -15.86 4.94 2.30
CA ARG A 258 -15.94 3.47 2.40
C ARG A 258 -14.67 2.87 1.83
N LEU A 259 -13.84 2.28 2.69
CA LEU A 259 -12.56 1.71 2.30
C LEU A 259 -12.70 0.18 2.25
N ASN A 260 -12.95 -0.38 1.06
CA ASN A 260 -12.99 -1.83 0.85
C ASN A 260 -11.62 -2.33 0.40
N PHE A 261 -10.93 -3.06 1.27
CA PHE A 261 -9.62 -3.63 1.02
C PHE A 261 -9.73 -5.04 0.44
N LEU A 262 -9.11 -5.24 -0.72
CA LEU A 262 -9.09 -6.51 -1.45
C LEU A 262 -7.68 -7.10 -1.40
N ALA A 263 -7.54 -8.28 -0.81
CA ALA A 263 -6.28 -9.00 -0.68
C ALA A 263 -6.16 -10.10 -1.75
N TYR A 264 -5.12 -10.03 -2.58
CA TYR A 264 -4.85 -10.96 -3.67
C TYR A 264 -3.65 -11.85 -3.36
N ASP A 265 -3.72 -13.11 -3.78
CA ASP A 265 -2.61 -14.06 -3.69
C ASP A 265 -1.55 -13.84 -4.78
N VAL A 266 -0.48 -14.65 -4.75
CA VAL A 266 0.62 -14.62 -5.73
C VAL A 266 0.20 -14.94 -7.17
N ARG A 267 -0.98 -15.55 -7.37
CA ARG A 267 -1.54 -15.88 -8.69
C ARG A 267 -2.56 -14.84 -9.15
N GLY A 268 -2.81 -13.81 -8.35
CA GLY A 268 -3.78 -12.76 -8.63
C GLY A 268 -5.22 -13.12 -8.29
N ASN A 269 -5.48 -14.23 -7.57
CA ASN A 269 -6.82 -14.55 -7.11
C ASN A 269 -7.16 -13.74 -5.86
N LEU A 270 -8.43 -13.33 -5.73
CA LEU A 270 -8.92 -12.72 -4.49
C LEU A 270 -8.91 -13.75 -3.36
N ALA A 271 -8.05 -13.52 -2.36
CA ALA A 271 -7.89 -14.42 -1.22
C ALA A 271 -8.77 -14.03 -0.02
N ALA A 272 -9.00 -12.72 0.18
CA ALA A 272 -9.86 -12.19 1.24
C ALA A 272 -10.23 -10.71 0.95
N SER A 273 -11.21 -10.20 1.67
CA SER A 273 -11.54 -8.77 1.72
C SER A 273 -11.92 -8.34 3.13
N ASN A 274 -11.82 -7.05 3.41
CA ASN A 274 -12.25 -6.43 4.67
C ASN A 274 -12.51 -4.94 4.43
N SER A 275 -13.41 -4.32 5.20
CA SER A 275 -13.81 -2.93 4.98
C SER A 275 -13.90 -2.14 6.28
N ILE A 276 -13.62 -0.84 6.20
CA ILE A 276 -13.84 0.13 7.28
C ILE A 276 -14.42 1.40 6.70
N THR A 277 -15.36 2.02 7.40
CA THR A 277 -15.88 3.34 7.05
C THR A 277 -15.19 4.41 7.89
N VAL A 278 -14.64 5.41 7.21
CA VAL A 278 -14.00 6.56 7.85
C VAL A 278 -14.77 7.82 7.46
N THR A 279 -15.37 8.49 8.43
CA THR A 279 -16.04 9.78 8.21
C THR A 279 -15.04 10.91 8.48
N SER A 280 -14.59 11.62 7.44
CA SER A 280 -13.75 12.81 7.61
C SER A 280 -14.60 14.06 7.84
N THR A 281 -14.19 14.94 8.74
CA THR A 281 -14.77 16.27 8.98
C THR A 281 -13.96 17.40 8.37
N ALA A 282 -12.78 17.10 7.83
CA ALA A 282 -11.90 18.08 7.22
C ALA A 282 -12.25 18.25 5.73
N PRO A 283 -12.46 19.50 5.24
CA PRO A 283 -12.71 19.73 3.83
C PRO A 283 -11.46 19.44 2.97
N GLY A 284 -11.69 18.97 1.75
CA GLY A 284 -10.64 18.62 0.79
C GLY A 284 -10.12 17.18 0.95
N GLY A 285 -8.85 16.99 0.60
CA GLY A 285 -8.21 15.67 0.53
C GLY A 285 -8.50 14.92 -0.76
N GLY A 286 -7.91 13.74 -0.95
CA GLY A 286 -7.90 13.07 -2.25
C GLY A 286 -7.01 13.76 -3.30
N LEU A 287 -6.93 13.17 -4.48
CA LEU A 287 -6.36 13.83 -5.66
C LEU A 287 -7.43 14.75 -6.27
N ASP A 288 -7.03 15.93 -6.73
CA ASP A 288 -7.85 16.93 -7.43
C ASP A 288 -7.03 17.35 -8.66
N SER A 289 -7.35 16.75 -9.80
CA SER A 289 -6.50 16.77 -10.99
C SER A 289 -6.70 18.03 -11.85
N ASP A 290 -7.83 18.73 -11.73
CA ASP A 290 -8.08 20.01 -12.42
C ASP A 290 -8.07 21.25 -11.51
N GLY A 291 -7.98 21.04 -10.19
CA GLY A 291 -7.81 22.10 -9.20
C GLY A 291 -9.09 22.89 -8.93
N ASP A 292 -10.26 22.32 -9.16
CA ASP A 292 -11.54 22.99 -8.95
C ASP A 292 -12.08 22.89 -7.51
N GLY A 293 -11.39 22.13 -6.65
CA GLY A 293 -11.71 21.96 -5.25
C GLY A 293 -12.58 20.73 -4.94
N MET A 294 -12.95 19.96 -5.95
CA MET A 294 -13.61 18.66 -5.81
C MET A 294 -12.58 17.53 -6.02
N PRO A 295 -12.55 16.48 -5.17
CA PRO A 295 -11.62 15.38 -5.37
C PRO A 295 -12.05 14.45 -6.51
N ASP A 296 -11.11 13.98 -7.34
CA ASP A 296 -11.33 13.09 -8.48
C ASP A 296 -12.20 11.87 -8.15
N VAL A 297 -11.98 11.30 -6.97
CA VAL A 297 -12.72 10.12 -6.48
C VAL A 297 -14.18 10.45 -6.18
N TRP A 298 -14.47 11.65 -5.68
CA TRP A 298 -15.84 12.11 -5.45
C TRP A 298 -16.52 12.44 -6.77
N GLU A 299 -15.85 13.18 -7.65
CA GLU A 299 -16.38 13.52 -8.98
C GLU A 299 -16.71 12.27 -9.80
N THR A 300 -15.79 11.30 -9.85
CA THR A 300 -16.01 10.03 -10.55
C THR A 300 -17.21 9.28 -9.97
N ALA A 301 -17.34 9.25 -8.63
CA ALA A 301 -18.45 8.59 -7.95
C ALA A 301 -19.80 9.28 -8.18
N ASN A 302 -19.80 10.58 -8.48
CA ASN A 302 -21.00 11.39 -8.73
C ASN A 302 -21.20 11.75 -10.22
N GLY A 303 -20.45 11.11 -11.13
CA GLY A 303 -20.63 11.27 -12.57
C GLY A 303 -20.18 12.62 -13.14
N LEU A 304 -19.30 13.34 -12.43
CA LEU A 304 -18.66 14.58 -12.89
C LEU A 304 -17.35 14.29 -13.66
N LYS A 305 -16.53 15.31 -13.90
CA LYS A 305 -15.36 15.24 -14.79
C LYS A 305 -14.06 15.61 -14.06
N PRO A 306 -13.31 14.63 -13.53
CA PRO A 306 -12.06 14.84 -12.76
C PRO A 306 -10.91 15.59 -13.43
N PHE A 307 -11.03 15.91 -14.71
CA PHE A 307 -9.97 16.57 -15.49
C PHE A 307 -10.49 17.83 -16.20
N PHE A 308 -11.66 18.32 -15.80
CA PHE A 308 -12.32 19.48 -16.36
C PHE A 308 -13.11 20.20 -15.27
N ASN A 309 -12.60 21.38 -14.89
CA ASN A 309 -13.23 22.23 -13.89
C ASN A 309 -14.69 22.53 -14.24
N ASP A 310 -15.59 21.87 -13.52
CA ASP A 310 -17.04 22.06 -13.61
C ASP A 310 -17.67 22.42 -12.25
N ALA A 311 -16.85 22.81 -11.27
CA ALA A 311 -17.27 23.31 -9.94
C ALA A 311 -18.42 24.33 -9.94
N ASP A 312 -18.47 25.23 -10.92
CA ASP A 312 -19.48 26.29 -11.06
C ASP A 312 -20.72 25.87 -11.86
N PHE A 313 -20.75 24.64 -12.39
CA PHE A 313 -21.85 24.13 -13.19
C PHE A 313 -22.94 23.59 -12.28
N ASP A 314 -24.15 23.51 -12.82
CA ASP A 314 -25.36 23.00 -12.19
C ASP A 314 -25.97 22.00 -13.17
N TYR A 315 -25.62 20.72 -13.03
CA TYR A 315 -25.97 19.70 -14.02
C TYR A 315 -27.41 19.22 -13.93
N ASP A 316 -28.05 19.32 -12.76
CA ASP A 316 -29.43 18.92 -12.57
C ASP A 316 -30.44 20.09 -12.55
N GLY A 317 -29.95 21.33 -12.51
CA GLY A 317 -30.72 22.56 -12.67
C GLY A 317 -31.44 23.03 -11.41
N ASP A 318 -30.97 22.64 -10.22
CA ASP A 318 -31.59 22.97 -8.93
C ASP A 318 -31.13 24.31 -8.32
N GLY A 319 -30.11 24.93 -8.93
CA GLY A 319 -29.51 26.19 -8.51
C GLY A 319 -28.34 26.06 -7.53
N MET A 320 -27.93 24.85 -7.16
CA MET A 320 -26.66 24.56 -6.50
C MET A 320 -25.59 24.26 -7.55
N SER A 321 -24.36 24.70 -7.30
CA SER A 321 -23.24 24.31 -8.15
C SER A 321 -22.63 23.00 -7.65
N ASN A 322 -21.97 22.24 -8.54
CA ASN A 322 -21.31 20.98 -8.21
C ASN A 322 -20.42 21.10 -6.95
N LEU A 323 -19.66 22.19 -6.82
CA LEU A 323 -18.82 22.44 -5.63
C LEU A 323 -19.63 22.64 -4.34
N ARG A 324 -20.77 23.35 -4.42
CA ARG A 324 -21.64 23.53 -3.24
C ARG A 324 -22.25 22.21 -2.81
N GLU A 325 -22.57 21.36 -3.76
CA GLU A 325 -23.10 20.04 -3.50
C GLU A 325 -22.08 19.10 -2.90
N TYR A 326 -20.83 19.13 -3.36
CA TYR A 326 -19.72 18.43 -2.72
C TYR A 326 -19.59 18.79 -1.23
N LEU A 327 -19.55 20.10 -0.95
CA LEU A 327 -19.45 20.63 0.41
C LEU A 327 -20.68 20.24 1.25
N ALA A 328 -21.88 20.29 0.67
CA ALA A 328 -23.12 19.92 1.34
C ALA A 328 -23.30 18.41 1.51
N GLY A 329 -22.63 17.59 0.70
CA GLY A 329 -22.86 16.15 0.62
C GLY A 329 -24.15 15.78 -0.10
N THR A 330 -24.57 16.57 -1.09
CA THR A 330 -25.70 16.28 -1.97
C THR A 330 -25.24 15.64 -3.29
N ASN A 331 -26.16 15.39 -4.22
CA ASN A 331 -25.90 14.64 -5.45
C ASN A 331 -26.12 15.56 -6.66
N PRO A 332 -25.06 15.90 -7.42
CA PRO A 332 -25.12 16.89 -8.50
C PRO A 332 -25.86 16.49 -9.76
N LEU A 333 -26.47 15.31 -9.75
CA LEU A 333 -27.29 14.77 -10.83
C LEU A 333 -28.73 14.49 -10.38
N ASP A 334 -29.14 14.99 -9.21
CA ASP A 334 -30.48 14.79 -8.63
C ASP A 334 -30.98 16.07 -7.94
N ALA A 335 -31.78 16.84 -8.67
CA ALA A 335 -32.35 18.11 -8.21
C ALA A 335 -33.26 18.00 -6.95
N SER A 336 -33.56 16.78 -6.48
CA SER A 336 -34.26 16.56 -5.20
C SER A 336 -33.30 16.44 -4.00
N SER A 337 -32.03 16.17 -4.25
CA SER A 337 -30.96 16.05 -3.28
C SER A 337 -30.42 17.43 -2.92
N THR A 338 -31.09 18.15 -2.02
CA THR A 338 -30.71 19.53 -1.69
C THR A 338 -30.48 19.73 -0.20
N LEU A 339 -29.56 20.64 0.14
CA LEU A 339 -29.42 21.11 1.51
C LEU A 339 -30.46 22.19 1.79
N LYS A 340 -31.53 21.80 2.49
CA LYS A 340 -32.66 22.68 2.80
C LYS A 340 -32.91 22.77 4.30
N ILE A 341 -33.13 24.00 4.78
CA ILE A 341 -33.62 24.29 6.12
C ILE A 341 -35.13 24.61 6.07
N GLU A 342 -35.89 23.99 6.96
CA GLU A 342 -37.31 24.25 7.15
C GLU A 342 -37.52 25.00 8.46
N ALA A 343 -38.37 26.02 8.44
CA ALA A 343 -38.66 26.86 9.59
C ALA A 343 -40.16 26.85 9.85
N THR A 344 -40.56 26.43 11.05
CA THR A 344 -41.96 26.38 11.47
C THR A 344 -42.14 27.20 12.75
N HIS A 345 -43.14 28.07 12.78
CA HIS A 345 -43.43 28.91 13.93
C HIS A 345 -44.35 28.18 14.94
N PHE A 346 -43.92 28.13 16.20
CA PHE A 346 -44.64 27.56 17.33
C PHE A 346 -44.75 28.57 18.47
N ALA A 347 -45.51 28.23 19.52
CA ALA A 347 -45.74 29.12 20.66
C ALA A 347 -44.46 29.44 21.47
N ASP A 348 -43.45 28.57 21.40
CA ASP A 348 -42.18 28.66 22.10
C ASP A 348 -41.02 29.19 21.24
N GLY A 349 -41.27 29.50 19.96
CA GLY A 349 -40.28 30.08 19.04
C GLY A 349 -40.39 29.55 17.60
N ILE A 350 -39.33 29.78 16.82
CA ILE A 350 -39.22 29.22 15.47
C ILE A 350 -38.37 27.95 15.54
N HIS A 351 -38.96 26.83 15.12
CA HIS A 351 -38.29 25.54 15.06
C HIS A 351 -37.69 25.35 13.67
N LEU A 352 -36.38 25.17 13.64
CA LEU A 352 -35.59 24.97 12.44
C LEU A 352 -35.21 23.50 12.32
N THR A 353 -35.52 22.89 11.19
CA THR A 353 -35.17 21.49 10.91
C THR A 353 -34.43 21.36 9.59
N PHE A 354 -33.44 20.48 9.53
CA PHE A 354 -32.78 20.09 8.29
C PHE A 354 -32.12 18.71 8.43
N LYS A 355 -31.85 18.06 7.29
CA LYS A 355 -31.06 16.82 7.26
C LYS A 355 -29.57 17.16 7.18
N ALA A 356 -28.84 16.86 8.24
CA ALA A 356 -27.39 16.95 8.26
C ALA A 356 -26.78 15.67 7.67
N VAL A 357 -25.74 15.82 6.85
CA VAL A 357 -25.01 14.74 6.18
C VAL A 357 -23.77 14.37 6.99
N ALA A 358 -23.45 13.08 7.03
CA ALA A 358 -22.27 12.56 7.72
C ALA A 358 -20.98 13.35 7.38
N GLY A 359 -20.26 13.75 8.43
CA GLY A 359 -19.00 14.51 8.37
C GLY A 359 -19.14 15.99 8.05
N ARG A 360 -20.32 16.50 7.70
CA ARG A 360 -20.53 17.93 7.42
C ARG A 360 -20.86 18.69 8.69
N SER A 361 -20.27 19.89 8.79
CA SER A 361 -20.57 20.85 9.83
C SER A 361 -21.39 22.00 9.26
N TYR A 362 -22.19 22.64 10.11
CA TYR A 362 -23.10 23.69 9.68
C TYR A 362 -23.09 24.89 10.62
N THR A 363 -23.27 26.07 10.04
CA THR A 363 -23.62 27.30 10.79
C THR A 363 -25.02 27.74 10.39
N ILE A 364 -25.88 27.90 11.38
CA ILE A 364 -27.21 28.47 11.21
C ILE A 364 -27.10 29.97 11.50
N GLN A 365 -27.56 30.78 10.55
CA GLN A 365 -27.59 32.22 10.70
C GLN A 365 -29.01 32.75 10.55
N TYR A 366 -29.29 33.88 11.18
CA TYR A 366 -30.54 34.59 11.06
C TYR A 366 -30.32 36.08 10.77
N ARG A 367 -31.36 36.74 10.29
CA ARG A 367 -31.49 38.20 10.25
C ARG A 367 -32.96 38.59 10.33
N ASP A 368 -33.22 39.78 10.86
CA ASP A 368 -34.59 40.25 11.15
C ASP A 368 -35.18 41.10 9.99
N ALA A 369 -34.49 41.19 8.85
CA ALA A 369 -35.00 41.85 7.65
C ALA A 369 -34.39 41.24 6.37
N PHE A 370 -35.16 41.16 5.29
CA PHE A 370 -34.72 40.53 4.05
C PHE A 370 -33.68 41.35 3.27
N SER A 371 -33.80 42.67 3.25
CA SER A 371 -32.99 43.53 2.39
C SER A 371 -31.91 44.33 3.12
N VAL A 372 -31.92 44.32 4.46
CA VAL A 372 -31.05 45.17 5.29
C VAL A 372 -30.54 44.37 6.50
N GLY A 373 -29.33 44.70 6.98
CA GLY A 373 -28.75 44.10 8.17
C GLY A 373 -27.75 42.98 7.91
N LEU A 374 -26.98 42.65 8.95
CA LEU A 374 -25.99 41.58 8.92
C LEU A 374 -26.64 40.24 9.30
N TRP A 375 -26.12 39.16 8.73
CA TRP A 375 -26.44 37.81 9.19
C TRP A 375 -25.75 37.55 10.53
N ASN A 376 -26.54 37.21 11.54
CA ASN A 376 -26.07 36.86 12.89
C ASN A 376 -25.99 35.34 13.03
N LYS A 377 -24.95 34.83 13.70
CA LYS A 377 -24.85 33.41 14.04
C LYS A 377 -25.89 33.06 15.10
N LEU A 378 -26.77 32.11 14.81
CA LEU A 378 -27.67 31.52 15.80
C LEU A 378 -26.93 30.45 16.59
N THR A 379 -26.45 29.42 15.90
CA THR A 379 -25.70 28.30 16.48
C THR A 379 -24.94 27.54 15.39
N ASN A 380 -24.05 26.65 15.81
CA ASN A 380 -23.42 25.66 14.93
C ASN A 380 -24.03 24.28 15.17
N ALA A 381 -24.12 23.47 14.12
CA ALA A 381 -24.36 22.04 14.21
C ALA A 381 -23.06 21.31 13.88
N PRO A 382 -22.41 20.66 14.85
CA PRO A 382 -21.14 19.96 14.63
C PRO A 382 -21.35 18.72 13.74
N PRO A 383 -20.29 18.25 13.06
CA PRO A 383 -20.38 17.07 12.21
C PRO A 383 -20.61 15.81 13.05
N GLN A 384 -21.35 14.87 12.49
CA GLN A 384 -21.59 13.55 13.07
C GLN A 384 -21.18 12.43 12.13
N ALA A 385 -21.00 11.22 12.67
CA ALA A 385 -20.57 10.05 11.90
C ALA A 385 -21.60 9.57 10.86
N ALA A 386 -22.88 9.90 11.08
CA ALA A 386 -24.00 9.47 10.26
C ALA A 386 -24.95 10.65 9.95
N ASP A 387 -25.72 10.49 8.88
CA ASP A 387 -26.83 11.39 8.57
C ASP A 387 -27.83 11.43 9.73
N HIS A 388 -28.32 12.62 10.05
CA HIS A 388 -29.30 12.80 11.11
C HIS A 388 -30.15 14.05 10.85
N ALA A 389 -31.34 14.10 11.47
CA ALA A 389 -32.11 15.33 11.54
C ALA A 389 -31.53 16.23 12.61
N VAL A 390 -31.38 17.52 12.29
CA VAL A 390 -31.04 18.57 13.25
C VAL A 390 -32.31 19.35 13.55
N GLU A 391 -32.59 19.56 14.83
CA GLU A 391 -33.70 20.39 15.31
C GLU A 391 -33.14 21.48 16.23
N ILE A 392 -33.43 22.75 15.91
CA ILE A 392 -32.96 23.91 16.67
C ILE A 392 -34.16 24.83 16.91
N VAL A 393 -34.32 25.29 18.15
CA VAL A 393 -35.35 26.28 18.50
C VAL A 393 -34.71 27.66 18.64
N ASP A 394 -35.16 28.61 17.84
CA ASP A 394 -34.86 30.03 18.00
C ASP A 394 -35.94 30.68 18.87
N SER A 395 -35.65 30.83 20.17
CA SER A 395 -36.55 31.44 21.13
C SER A 395 -36.59 32.95 20.96
N LEU A 396 -37.65 33.46 20.32
CA LEU A 396 -37.81 34.89 20.09
C LEU A 396 -38.32 35.61 21.35
N PRO A 397 -37.71 36.75 21.73
CA PRO A 397 -38.31 37.61 22.75
C PRO A 397 -39.64 38.19 22.24
N ALA A 398 -40.57 38.47 23.15
CA ALA A 398 -41.92 39.00 22.84
C ALA A 398 -41.94 40.34 22.07
N SER A 399 -40.78 40.96 21.86
CA SER A 399 -40.56 42.22 21.14
C SER A 399 -39.80 42.08 19.82
N ALA A 400 -39.52 40.86 19.34
CA ALA A 400 -38.87 40.64 18.05
C ALA A 400 -39.82 41.07 16.91
N GLY A 401 -39.28 41.71 15.87
CA GLY A 401 -40.05 42.13 14.70
C GLY A 401 -40.78 40.97 14.02
N GLU A 402 -41.81 41.28 13.24
CA GLU A 402 -42.73 40.29 12.64
C GLU A 402 -42.08 39.36 11.60
N GLU A 403 -40.85 39.63 11.16
CA GLU A 403 -40.17 38.88 10.10
C GLU A 403 -38.76 38.42 10.52
N ARG A 404 -38.46 37.14 10.29
CA ARG A 404 -37.13 36.56 10.51
C ARG A 404 -36.76 35.61 9.38
N PHE A 405 -35.52 35.73 8.91
CA PHE A 405 -34.98 34.97 7.80
C PHE A 405 -33.81 34.11 8.27
N TYR A 406 -33.74 32.88 7.79
CA TYR A 406 -32.70 31.92 8.14
C TYR A 406 -31.89 31.53 6.91
N ARG A 407 -30.61 31.23 7.12
CA ARG A 407 -29.80 30.52 6.15
C ARG A 407 -28.91 29.49 6.83
N LEU A 408 -28.63 28.44 6.09
CA LEU A 408 -27.73 27.37 6.46
C LEU A 408 -26.43 27.51 5.66
N ILE A 409 -25.29 27.38 6.32
CA ILE A 409 -23.97 27.44 5.69
C ILE A 409 -23.21 26.17 6.02
N THR A 410 -22.55 25.58 5.03
CA THR A 410 -21.62 24.46 5.19
C THR A 410 -20.38 24.68 4.31
N PRO A 411 -19.16 24.37 4.77
CA PRO A 411 -18.79 23.99 6.14
C PRO A 411 -19.12 25.08 7.18
N GLN A 412 -19.07 24.75 8.48
CA GLN A 412 -19.32 25.74 9.53
C GLN A 412 -18.36 26.93 9.45
N LEU A 413 -18.87 28.13 9.76
CA LEU A 413 -18.07 29.33 9.93
C LEU A 413 -17.42 29.35 11.33
N PRO A 414 -16.27 30.05 11.48
CA PRO A 414 -15.59 30.24 12.76
C PRO A 414 -16.46 30.77 13.91
#